data_AF-A0A0D2KWF5-F1
#
_entry.id   AF-A0A0D2KWF5-F1
#
_cell.length_a   1.000
_cell.length_b   1.000
_cell.length_c   1.000
_cell.angle_alpha   90.00
_cell.angle_beta   90.00
_cell.angle_gamma   90.00
#
_symmetry.space_group_name_H-M   'P 1'
#
loop_
_entity.id
_entity.type
_entity.pdbx_description
1 polymer ?
#
loop_
_entity_poly.entity_id
_entity_poly.type
_entity_poly.pdbx_seq_one_letter_code
_entity_poly.pdbx_strand_id
1 'polypeptide(L)'
;MQEPAAKAVDLEETTLQDERMLRMKAEADAADRAQRLRVYAEQLAEFAADKSSSADALLQQAAALSESLQLLLAQDPSANGGGVGGGAAPAPPAPAAAIVEQMQRLRLQLEQAALEARHFADQQRADAERSKRSSQQAELMAVDSDIESKRLKEDDAGAPSSSSRRSSADGSAGDANGGDGGPAAAAAAGAGAGLQPRSSLEQAAAAAALAGVGVGGAGAGMRERCRFIPLRLKLDERRLLRLLEAALNVSEYTDKVDVLTWRSKSARVTAQIRDLCAILSGLVVAQDYKRGQQLVADREFGDNAEFFQDVFEIGRRYKVMNPDKMRGEYGKLMYL
;
A
#
# COMPACT_ATOMS: atom_id res chain seq x y z
N MET A 1 20.02 41.49 -37.75
CA MET A 1 20.14 40.61 -36.58
C MET A 1 18.77 40.43 -35.89
N GLN A 2 17.80 39.83 -36.57
CA GLN A 2 16.49 39.45 -36.00
C GLN A 2 16.12 38.10 -36.59
N GLU A 3 16.65 37.02 -36.03
CA GLU A 3 16.29 35.65 -36.47
C GLU A 3 16.41 34.51 -35.43
N PRO A 4 16.82 34.70 -34.14
CA PRO A 4 16.85 33.58 -33.19
C PRO A 4 15.53 33.30 -32.46
N ALA A 5 14.58 34.25 -32.43
CA ALA A 5 13.37 34.12 -31.61
C ALA A 5 12.29 33.20 -32.23
N ALA A 6 12.13 33.20 -33.55
CA ALA A 6 11.13 32.37 -34.23
C ALA A 6 11.46 30.86 -34.12
N LYS A 7 12.74 30.49 -34.26
CA LYS A 7 13.18 29.10 -34.13
C LYS A 7 13.01 28.51 -32.73
N ALA A 8 12.99 29.35 -31.70
CA ALA A 8 12.80 28.90 -30.32
C ALA A 8 11.33 28.52 -30.03
N VAL A 9 10.38 29.27 -30.60
CA VAL A 9 8.93 28.99 -30.45
C VAL A 9 8.54 27.70 -31.19
N ASP A 10 9.07 27.48 -32.40
CA ASP A 10 8.82 26.24 -33.17
C ASP A 10 9.38 24.98 -32.46
N LEU A 11 10.50 25.12 -31.73
CA LEU A 11 11.07 24.04 -30.92
C LEU A 11 10.21 23.72 -29.69
N GLU A 12 9.64 24.74 -29.03
CA GLU A 12 8.72 24.53 -27.90
C GLU A 12 7.41 23.87 -28.35
N GLU A 13 6.82 24.30 -29.48
CA GLU A 13 5.60 23.70 -30.02
C GLU A 13 5.80 22.24 -30.44
N THR A 14 6.93 21.92 -31.06
CA THR A 14 7.26 20.53 -31.43
C THR A 14 7.47 19.64 -30.21
N THR A 15 8.14 20.12 -29.16
CA THR A 15 8.28 19.36 -27.91
C THR A 15 6.94 19.10 -27.22
N LEU A 16 6.02 20.07 -27.21
CA LEU A 16 4.68 19.91 -26.66
C LEU A 16 3.84 18.90 -27.46
N GLN A 17 3.97 18.90 -28.79
CA GLN A 17 3.32 17.91 -29.66
C GLN A 17 3.85 16.50 -29.41
N ASP A 18 5.17 16.35 -29.28
CA ASP A 18 5.83 15.08 -28.96
C ASP A 18 5.41 14.55 -27.58
N GLU A 19 5.34 15.42 -26.56
CA GLU A 19 4.83 15.06 -25.23
C GLU A 19 3.37 14.60 -25.27
N ARG A 20 2.52 15.29 -26.04
CA ARG A 20 1.12 14.90 -26.20
C ARG A 20 0.98 13.56 -26.92
N MET A 21 1.78 13.32 -27.95
CA MET A 21 1.86 12.03 -28.66
C MET A 21 2.30 10.90 -27.71
N LEU A 22 3.30 11.15 -26.87
CA LEU A 22 3.76 10.19 -25.87
C LEU A 22 2.69 9.87 -24.82
N ARG A 23 1.93 10.88 -24.36
CA ARG A 23 0.81 10.67 -23.44
C ARG A 23 -0.30 9.83 -24.07
N MET A 24 -0.73 10.17 -25.29
CA MET A 24 -1.74 9.39 -26.02
C MET A 24 -1.31 7.94 -26.21
N LYS A 25 -0.03 7.71 -26.54
CA LYS A 25 0.53 6.36 -26.67
C LYS A 25 0.54 5.61 -25.33
N ALA A 26 0.94 6.27 -24.25
CA ALA A 26 0.96 5.69 -22.91
C ALA A 26 -0.46 5.32 -22.42
N GLU A 27 -1.46 6.16 -22.72
CA GLU A 27 -2.87 5.89 -22.41
C GLU A 27 -3.41 4.70 -23.21
N ALA A 28 -3.08 4.62 -24.51
CA ALA A 28 -3.45 3.47 -25.34
C ALA A 28 -2.81 2.16 -24.83
N ASP A 29 -1.51 2.18 -24.52
CA ASP A 29 -0.79 1.03 -23.97
C ASP A 29 -1.37 0.60 -22.60
N ALA A 30 -1.80 1.56 -21.77
CA ALA A 30 -2.43 1.28 -20.49
C ALA A 30 -3.82 0.65 -20.66
N ALA A 31 -4.62 1.15 -21.60
CA ALA A 31 -5.94 0.59 -21.93
C ALA A 31 -5.83 -0.85 -22.45
N ASP A 32 -4.86 -1.13 -23.32
CA ASP A 32 -4.60 -2.48 -23.84
C ASP A 32 -4.19 -3.45 -22.72
N ARG A 33 -3.32 -3.03 -21.81
CA ARG A 33 -2.93 -3.84 -20.65
C ARG A 33 -4.12 -4.12 -19.72
N ALA A 34 -4.95 -3.11 -19.46
CA ALA A 34 -6.15 -3.27 -18.65
C ALA A 34 -7.13 -4.26 -19.29
N GLN A 35 -7.30 -4.21 -20.61
CA GLN A 35 -8.16 -5.14 -21.34
C GLN A 35 -7.64 -6.58 -21.26
N ARG A 36 -6.33 -6.79 -21.42
CA ARG A 36 -5.72 -8.12 -21.25
C ARG A 36 -5.94 -8.68 -19.84
N LEU A 37 -5.75 -7.85 -18.81
CA LEU A 37 -5.99 -8.26 -17.42
C LEU A 37 -7.45 -8.67 -17.18
N ARG A 38 -8.42 -7.99 -17.81
CA ARG A 38 -9.83 -8.39 -17.74
C ARG A 38 -10.06 -9.76 -18.36
N VAL A 39 -9.55 -9.99 -19.57
CA VAL A 39 -9.67 -11.28 -20.25
C VAL A 39 -9.07 -12.40 -19.40
N TYR A 40 -7.90 -12.17 -18.79
CA TYR A 40 -7.30 -13.16 -17.90
C TYR A 40 -8.14 -13.42 -16.65
N ALA A 41 -8.75 -12.40 -16.05
CA ALA A 41 -9.62 -12.56 -14.89
C ALA A 41 -10.89 -13.36 -15.25
N GLU A 42 -11.48 -13.13 -16.43
CA GLU A 42 -12.63 -13.90 -16.92
C GLU A 42 -12.26 -15.36 -17.17
N GLN A 43 -11.14 -15.62 -17.87
CA GLN A 43 -10.65 -16.97 -18.10
C GLN A 43 -10.36 -17.73 -16.80
N LEU A 44 -9.81 -17.04 -15.79
CA LEU A 44 -9.57 -17.63 -14.48
C LEU A 44 -10.87 -17.98 -13.76
N ALA A 45 -11.89 -17.13 -13.87
CA ALA A 45 -13.22 -17.40 -13.31
C ALA A 45 -13.91 -18.58 -14.00
N GLU A 46 -13.83 -18.68 -15.33
CA GLU A 46 -14.35 -19.83 -16.10
C GLU A 46 -13.63 -21.13 -15.70
N PHE A 47 -12.29 -21.11 -15.66
CA PHE A 47 -11.51 -22.26 -15.22
C PHE A 47 -11.87 -22.71 -13.80
N ALA A 48 -12.08 -21.75 -12.89
CA ALA A 48 -12.49 -22.05 -11.52
C ALA A 48 -13.89 -22.69 -11.47
N ALA A 49 -14.83 -22.21 -12.30
CA ALA A 49 -16.16 -22.80 -12.41
C ALA A 49 -16.12 -24.23 -12.95
N ASP A 50 -15.37 -24.49 -14.02
CA ASP A 50 -15.18 -25.83 -14.59
C ASP A 50 -14.56 -26.80 -13.59
N LYS A 51 -13.58 -26.31 -12.81
CA LYS A 51 -12.94 -27.10 -11.74
C LYS A 51 -13.92 -27.44 -10.63
N SER A 52 -14.79 -26.51 -10.23
CA SER A 52 -15.83 -26.77 -9.21
C SER A 52 -16.87 -27.78 -9.71
N SER A 53 -17.29 -27.70 -10.97
CA SER A 53 -18.19 -28.66 -11.61
C SER A 53 -17.55 -30.06 -11.69
N SER A 54 -16.27 -30.13 -12.05
CA SER A 54 -15.52 -31.39 -12.07
C SER A 54 -15.39 -32.01 -10.68
N ALA A 55 -15.17 -31.20 -9.64
CA ALA A 55 -15.13 -31.68 -8.26
C ALA A 55 -16.49 -32.24 -7.81
N ASP A 56 -17.60 -31.59 -8.21
CA ASP A 56 -18.95 -32.07 -7.93
C ASP A 56 -19.27 -33.38 -8.65
N ALA A 57 -18.81 -33.55 -9.90
CA ALA A 57 -18.94 -34.81 -10.62
C ALA A 57 -18.18 -35.96 -9.93
N LEU A 58 -16.97 -35.69 -9.43
CA LEU A 58 -16.19 -36.67 -8.66
C LEU A 58 -16.87 -37.04 -7.34
N LEU A 59 -17.50 -36.08 -6.66
CA LEU A 59 -18.28 -36.35 -5.45
C LEU A 59 -19.48 -37.25 -5.72
N GLN A 60 -20.20 -37.03 -6.82
CA GLN A 60 -21.33 -37.88 -7.22
C GLN A 60 -20.87 -39.31 -7.53
N GLN A 61 -19.74 -39.47 -8.23
CA GLN A 61 -19.14 -40.78 -8.48
C GLN A 61 -18.71 -41.48 -7.19
N ALA A 62 -18.07 -40.74 -6.27
CA ALA A 62 -17.66 -41.27 -4.97
C ALA A 62 -18.87 -41.70 -4.12
N ALA A 63 -19.98 -40.94 -4.17
CA ALA A 63 -21.22 -41.29 -3.50
C ALA A 63 -21.82 -42.59 -4.06
N ALA A 64 -21.91 -42.73 -5.39
CA ALA A 64 -22.41 -43.93 -6.04
C ALA A 64 -21.55 -45.18 -5.73
N LEU A 65 -20.23 -45.03 -5.71
CA LEU A 65 -19.31 -46.09 -5.30
C LEU A 65 -19.51 -46.49 -3.83
N SER A 66 -19.72 -45.51 -2.94
CA SER A 66 -19.98 -45.81 -1.53
C SER A 66 -21.31 -46.55 -1.31
N GLU A 67 -22.35 -46.22 -2.09
CA GLU A 67 -23.67 -46.87 -2.02
C GLU A 67 -23.60 -48.31 -2.56
N SER A 68 -22.95 -48.51 -3.72
CA SER A 68 -22.75 -49.85 -4.28
C SER A 68 -21.97 -50.78 -3.34
N LEU A 69 -20.93 -50.28 -2.65
CA LEU A 69 -20.19 -51.05 -1.65
C LEU A 69 -21.04 -51.38 -0.42
N GLN A 70 -21.89 -50.47 0.05
CA GLN A 70 -22.82 -50.74 1.15
C GLN A 70 -23.85 -51.82 0.77
N LEU A 71 -24.37 -51.78 -0.46
CA LEU A 71 -25.27 -52.81 -0.97
C LEU A 71 -24.58 -54.18 -1.08
N LEU A 72 -23.33 -54.22 -1.52
CA LEU A 72 -22.55 -55.45 -1.62
C LEU A 72 -22.27 -56.04 -0.22
N LEU A 73 -21.95 -55.20 0.76
CA LEU A 73 -21.74 -55.60 2.15
C LEU A 73 -23.04 -56.09 2.82
N ALA A 74 -24.20 -55.53 2.45
CA ALA A 74 -25.51 -55.96 2.92
C ALA A 74 -25.97 -57.30 2.29
N GLN A 75 -25.40 -57.68 1.14
CA GLN A 75 -25.71 -58.93 0.41
C GLN A 75 -24.84 -60.12 0.83
N ASP A 76 -23.92 -59.97 1.79
CA ASP A 76 -23.16 -61.07 2.42
C ASP A 76 -23.79 -61.49 3.79
N PRO A 77 -24.88 -62.28 3.82
CA PRO A 77 -25.44 -62.80 5.08
C PRO A 77 -24.69 -64.04 5.63
N SER A 78 -23.55 -64.44 5.07
CA SER A 78 -22.89 -65.72 5.42
C SER A 78 -22.20 -65.76 6.80
N ALA A 79 -22.29 -64.71 7.63
CA ALA A 79 -21.70 -64.69 8.96
C ALA A 79 -22.71 -64.78 10.12
N ASN A 80 -24.02 -64.91 9.86
CA ASN A 80 -25.05 -64.92 10.91
C ASN A 80 -25.61 -66.33 11.24
N GLY A 81 -24.78 -67.36 11.09
CA GLY A 81 -25.13 -68.75 11.43
C GLY A 81 -24.36 -69.29 12.65
N GLY A 82 -24.94 -69.09 13.84
CA GLY A 82 -24.87 -69.98 15.01
C GLY A 82 -23.51 -70.53 15.51
N GLY A 83 -23.02 -69.98 16.62
CA GLY A 83 -21.94 -70.59 17.41
C GLY A 83 -21.92 -70.06 18.84
N VAL A 84 -22.57 -70.79 19.75
CA VAL A 84 -22.65 -70.51 21.19
C VAL A 84 -21.28 -70.73 21.85
N GLY A 85 -20.85 -69.75 22.67
CA GLY A 85 -20.01 -70.01 23.84
C GLY A 85 -18.56 -69.52 23.79
N GLY A 86 -18.17 -68.76 24.81
CA GLY A 86 -16.77 -68.59 25.23
C GLY A 86 -16.22 -67.18 25.05
N GLY A 87 -15.98 -66.49 26.16
CA GLY A 87 -15.39 -65.15 26.19
C GLY A 87 -14.03 -65.09 25.50
N ALA A 88 -13.89 -64.13 24.59
CA ALA A 88 -12.61 -63.71 24.03
C ALA A 88 -12.68 -62.21 23.73
N ALA A 89 -11.56 -61.54 24.00
CA ALA A 89 -11.28 -60.12 23.79
C ALA A 89 -11.77 -59.59 22.42
N PRO A 90 -12.04 -58.27 22.28
CA PRO A 90 -12.58 -57.69 21.05
C PRO A 90 -11.67 -58.01 19.87
N ALA A 91 -12.19 -58.80 18.93
CA ALA A 91 -11.52 -59.13 17.68
C ALA A 91 -11.25 -57.85 16.88
N PRO A 92 -10.11 -57.75 16.16
CA PRO A 92 -9.83 -56.61 15.29
C PRO A 92 -10.93 -56.47 14.23
N PRO A 93 -11.27 -55.24 13.80
CA PRO A 93 -12.30 -55.03 12.80
C PRO A 93 -11.92 -55.83 11.54
N ALA A 94 -12.85 -56.64 11.05
CA ALA A 94 -12.71 -57.39 9.81
C ALA A 94 -12.18 -56.47 8.68
N PRO A 95 -11.38 -56.97 7.72
CA PRO A 95 -10.77 -56.16 6.66
C PRO A 95 -11.78 -55.31 5.89
N ALA A 96 -13.03 -55.76 5.79
CA ALA A 96 -14.13 -55.00 5.18
C ALA A 96 -14.50 -53.71 5.93
N ALA A 97 -14.46 -53.70 7.27
CA ALA A 97 -14.77 -52.52 8.06
C ALA A 97 -13.68 -51.43 7.95
N ALA A 98 -12.40 -51.84 7.87
CA ALA A 98 -11.29 -50.92 7.64
C ALA A 98 -11.35 -50.25 6.26
N ILE A 99 -11.78 -50.99 5.23
CA ILE A 99 -11.97 -50.46 3.87
C ILE A 99 -13.10 -49.41 3.83
N VAL A 100 -14.21 -49.68 4.52
CA VAL A 100 -15.33 -48.72 4.63
C VAL A 100 -14.89 -47.45 5.35
N GLU A 101 -14.14 -47.55 6.44
CA GLU A 101 -13.62 -46.39 7.18
C GLU A 101 -12.65 -45.56 6.31
N GLN A 102 -11.76 -46.23 5.56
CA GLN A 102 -10.84 -45.54 4.66
C GLN A 102 -11.57 -44.82 3.52
N MET A 103 -12.63 -45.41 2.97
CA MET A 103 -13.50 -44.77 1.98
C MET A 103 -14.25 -43.55 2.55
N GLN A 104 -14.75 -43.63 3.77
CA GLN A 104 -15.40 -42.50 4.45
C GLN A 104 -14.42 -41.33 4.65
N ARG A 105 -13.18 -41.62 5.05
CA ARG A 105 -12.14 -40.58 5.17
C ARG A 105 -11.81 -39.92 3.83
N LEU A 106 -11.66 -40.70 2.76
CA LEU A 106 -11.42 -40.16 1.41
C LEU A 106 -12.58 -39.31 0.92
N ARG A 107 -13.82 -39.71 1.21
CA ARG A 107 -15.02 -38.92 0.89
C ARG A 107 -15.02 -37.58 1.62
N LEU A 108 -14.73 -37.56 2.92
CA LEU A 108 -14.61 -36.31 3.68
C LEU A 108 -13.54 -35.38 3.11
N GLN A 109 -12.40 -35.93 2.70
CA GLN A 109 -11.33 -35.15 2.04
C GLN A 109 -11.78 -34.58 0.69
N LEU A 110 -12.52 -35.35 -0.11
CA LEU A 110 -13.09 -34.88 -1.37
C LEU A 110 -14.17 -33.80 -1.16
N GLU A 111 -15.02 -33.96 -0.14
CA GLU A 111 -16.05 -32.97 0.20
C GLU A 111 -15.40 -31.65 0.62
N GLN A 112 -14.35 -31.70 1.44
CA GLN A 112 -13.58 -30.51 1.81
C GLN A 112 -12.92 -29.85 0.58
N ALA A 113 -12.28 -30.64 -0.28
CA ALA A 113 -11.64 -30.12 -1.50
C ALA A 113 -12.66 -29.50 -2.47
N ALA A 114 -13.87 -30.06 -2.57
CA ALA A 114 -14.94 -29.51 -3.38
C ALA A 114 -15.50 -28.20 -2.81
N LEU A 115 -15.64 -28.08 -1.49
CA LEU A 115 -16.01 -26.82 -0.83
C LEU A 115 -14.99 -25.72 -1.08
N GLU A 116 -13.69 -26.05 -0.97
CA GLU A 116 -12.60 -25.12 -1.29
C GLU A 116 -12.66 -24.69 -2.77
N ALA A 117 -12.93 -25.63 -3.69
CA ALA A 117 -13.07 -25.32 -5.11
C ALA A 117 -14.28 -24.41 -5.40
N ARG A 118 -15.41 -24.62 -4.73
CA ARG A 118 -16.61 -23.75 -4.83
C ARG A 118 -16.33 -22.35 -4.32
N HIS A 119 -15.74 -22.23 -3.12
CA HIS A 119 -15.37 -20.93 -2.56
C HIS A 119 -14.39 -20.18 -3.47
N PHE A 120 -13.41 -20.88 -4.04
CA PHE A 120 -12.49 -20.29 -5.00
C PHE A 120 -13.24 -19.79 -6.26
N ALA A 121 -14.15 -20.59 -6.82
CA ALA A 121 -14.94 -20.19 -7.98
C ALA A 121 -15.84 -18.97 -7.70
N ASP A 122 -16.53 -18.94 -6.55
CA ASP A 122 -17.37 -17.82 -6.13
C ASP A 122 -16.55 -16.54 -5.95
N GLN A 123 -15.35 -16.66 -5.35
CA GLN A 123 -14.44 -15.53 -5.19
C GLN A 123 -13.97 -14.98 -6.54
N GLN A 124 -13.51 -15.84 -7.46
CA GLN A 124 -13.06 -15.39 -8.79
C GLN A 124 -14.20 -14.77 -9.61
N ARG A 125 -15.42 -15.32 -9.49
CA ARG A 125 -16.60 -14.75 -10.12
C ARG A 125 -16.94 -13.36 -9.57
N ALA A 126 -16.90 -13.19 -8.24
CA ALA A 126 -17.16 -11.90 -7.60
C ALA A 126 -16.12 -10.84 -8.00
N ASP A 127 -14.85 -11.23 -8.11
CA ASP A 127 -13.76 -10.34 -8.54
C ASP A 127 -13.90 -9.94 -10.02
N ALA A 128 -14.26 -10.89 -10.89
CA ALA A 128 -14.55 -10.60 -12.30
C ALA A 128 -15.77 -9.66 -12.45
N GLU A 129 -16.85 -9.89 -11.71
CA GLU A 129 -18.03 -9.01 -11.71
C GLU A 129 -17.72 -7.61 -11.16
N ARG A 130 -16.91 -7.51 -10.10
CA ARG A 130 -16.48 -6.22 -9.56
C ARG A 130 -15.66 -5.45 -10.59
N SER A 131 -14.77 -6.12 -11.31
CA SER A 131 -13.99 -5.53 -12.40
C SER A 131 -14.90 -4.99 -13.52
N LYS A 132 -15.94 -5.75 -13.90
CA LYS A 132 -16.95 -5.32 -14.89
C LYS A 132 -17.77 -4.12 -14.45
N ARG A 133 -18.21 -4.09 -13.18
CA ARG A 133 -18.98 -2.95 -12.64
C ARG A 133 -18.12 -1.69 -12.55
N SER A 134 -16.87 -1.83 -12.10
CA SER A 134 -15.93 -0.71 -12.07
C SER A 134 -15.64 -0.16 -13.46
N SER A 135 -15.54 -1.02 -14.48
CA SER A 135 -15.33 -0.56 -15.86
C SER A 135 -16.55 0.15 -16.43
N GLN A 136 -17.75 -0.37 -16.21
CA GLN A 136 -18.99 0.27 -16.64
C GLN A 136 -19.21 1.62 -15.97
N GLN A 137 -18.87 1.73 -14.67
CA GLN A 137 -18.95 3.00 -13.96
C GLN A 137 -17.93 4.03 -14.47
N ALA A 138 -16.72 3.59 -14.81
CA ALA A 138 -15.71 4.45 -15.44
C ALA A 138 -16.14 4.90 -16.85
N GLU A 139 -16.77 4.02 -17.62
CA GLU A 139 -17.29 4.33 -18.96
C GLU A 139 -18.43 5.35 -18.91
N LEU A 140 -19.36 5.22 -17.95
CA LEU A 140 -20.42 6.20 -17.71
C LEU A 140 -19.86 7.59 -17.33
N MET A 141 -18.86 7.63 -16.45
CA MET A 141 -18.20 8.88 -16.04
C MET A 141 -17.43 9.54 -17.19
N ALA A 142 -16.83 8.75 -18.08
CA ALA A 142 -16.17 9.26 -19.28
C ALA A 142 -17.19 9.90 -20.24
N VAL A 143 -18.33 9.25 -20.45
CA VAL A 143 -19.43 9.80 -21.28
C VAL A 143 -20.00 11.09 -20.69
N ASP A 144 -20.18 11.16 -19.37
CA ASP A 144 -20.64 12.39 -18.70
C ASP A 144 -19.62 13.54 -18.85
N SER A 145 -18.33 13.24 -18.74
CA SER A 145 -17.26 14.23 -18.95
C SER A 145 -17.18 14.73 -20.40
N ASP A 146 -17.44 13.87 -21.39
CA ASP A 146 -17.52 14.25 -22.80
C ASP A 146 -18.76 15.11 -23.11
N ILE A 147 -19.87 14.88 -22.40
CA ILE A 147 -21.09 15.69 -22.51
C ILE A 147 -20.89 17.07 -21.88
N GLU A 148 -20.27 17.15 -20.70
CA GLU A 148 -19.91 18.43 -20.06
C GLU A 148 -18.92 19.23 -20.91
N SER A 149 -17.91 18.55 -21.48
CA SER A 149 -16.93 19.17 -22.39
C SER A 149 -17.56 19.72 -23.67
N LYS A 150 -18.61 19.07 -24.19
CA LYS A 150 -19.38 19.56 -25.35
C LYS A 150 -20.27 20.73 -24.98
N ARG A 151 -20.92 20.73 -23.81
CA ARG A 151 -21.74 21.86 -23.34
C ARG A 151 -20.92 23.14 -23.13
N LEU A 152 -19.77 23.02 -22.45
CA LEU A 152 -18.86 24.16 -22.23
C LEU A 152 -18.32 24.76 -23.54
N LYS A 153 -18.21 23.95 -24.59
CA LYS A 153 -17.74 24.40 -25.91
C LYS A 153 -18.83 25.06 -26.76
N GLU A 154 -20.10 24.78 -26.48
CA GLU A 154 -21.24 25.44 -27.14
C GLU A 154 -21.56 26.80 -26.48
N ASP A 155 -21.32 26.97 -25.18
CA ASP A 155 -21.54 28.23 -24.46
C ASP A 155 -20.49 29.32 -24.76
N ASP A 156 -19.28 28.95 -25.24
CA ASP A 156 -18.20 29.90 -25.61
C ASP A 156 -18.28 30.39 -27.07
N ALA A 157 -19.14 29.78 -27.91
CA ALA A 157 -19.29 30.12 -29.32
C ALA A 157 -20.29 31.28 -29.58
N GLY A 158 -20.78 31.95 -28.54
CA GLY A 158 -21.93 32.85 -28.62
C GLY A 158 -21.81 34.20 -27.89
N ALA A 159 -20.71 34.94 -28.05
CA ALA A 159 -20.68 36.35 -27.63
C ALA A 159 -19.81 37.25 -28.56
N PRO A 160 -20.40 38.24 -29.27
CA PRO A 160 -19.63 39.24 -29.99
C PRO A 160 -19.21 40.40 -29.09
N SER A 161 -17.99 40.88 -29.28
CA SER A 161 -17.45 42.11 -28.69
C SER A 161 -18.21 43.35 -29.17
N SER A 162 -18.57 44.27 -28.27
CA SER A 162 -18.48 45.70 -28.57
C SER A 162 -18.51 46.58 -27.30
N SER A 163 -17.64 47.58 -27.30
CA SER A 163 -17.56 48.70 -26.38
C SER A 163 -18.75 49.66 -26.50
N SER A 164 -19.27 50.20 -25.40
CA SER A 164 -19.63 51.64 -25.39
C SER A 164 -19.82 52.21 -23.98
N ARG A 165 -19.35 53.45 -23.85
CA ARG A 165 -19.43 54.36 -22.71
C ARG A 165 -20.88 54.71 -22.35
N ARG A 166 -21.16 55.04 -21.09
CA ARG A 166 -21.82 56.30 -20.67
C ARG A 166 -21.90 56.45 -19.15
N SER A 167 -21.40 57.59 -18.69
CA SER A 167 -21.67 58.26 -17.42
C SER A 167 -23.11 58.79 -17.36
N SER A 168 -23.74 58.78 -16.18
CA SER A 168 -24.42 59.92 -15.53
C SER A 168 -25.10 59.47 -14.23
N ALA A 169 -25.07 60.37 -13.24
CA ALA A 169 -25.56 60.25 -11.88
C ALA A 169 -27.11 60.29 -11.76
N ASP A 170 -27.65 59.82 -10.62
CA ASP A 170 -28.45 60.61 -9.65
C ASP A 170 -29.30 59.73 -8.69
N GLY A 171 -29.53 60.21 -7.45
CA GLY A 171 -30.59 59.82 -6.50
C GLY A 171 -30.32 58.62 -5.57
N SER A 172 -29.86 58.76 -4.32
CA SER A 172 -30.56 59.27 -3.11
C SER A 172 -31.66 58.35 -2.56
N ALA A 173 -31.35 57.62 -1.47
CA ALA A 173 -32.16 57.48 -0.25
C ALA A 173 -31.44 56.55 0.74
N GLY A 174 -30.89 57.13 1.81
CA GLY A 174 -30.42 56.43 3.00
C GLY A 174 -31.38 56.63 4.15
N ASP A 175 -31.54 55.60 4.98
CA ASP A 175 -32.05 55.64 6.36
C ASP A 175 -31.34 54.47 7.09
N ALA A 176 -30.36 54.77 7.95
CA ALA A 176 -30.45 54.73 9.42
C ALA A 176 -30.62 53.29 9.97
N ASN A 177 -29.92 52.77 10.98
CA ASN A 177 -29.21 53.40 12.09
C ASN A 177 -28.39 52.34 12.89
N GLY A 178 -27.23 52.74 13.44
CA GLY A 178 -26.60 52.30 14.72
C GLY A 178 -26.02 50.89 14.83
N GLY A 179 -24.71 50.68 15.05
CA GLY A 179 -23.93 51.12 16.23
C GLY A 179 -23.79 49.91 17.18
N ASP A 180 -22.66 49.46 17.71
CA ASP A 180 -21.45 50.06 18.27
C ASP A 180 -20.56 48.85 18.69
N GLY A 181 -19.25 48.83 18.83
CA GLY A 181 -18.24 49.87 18.83
C GLY A 181 -16.87 49.21 18.93
N GLY A 182 -15.91 49.72 18.16
CA GLY A 182 -14.53 49.79 18.59
C GLY A 182 -14.32 51.19 19.18
N PRO A 183 -13.42 51.34 20.15
CA PRO A 183 -12.30 52.23 19.91
C PRO A 183 -11.04 51.73 20.63
N ALA A 184 -9.84 52.26 20.46
CA ALA A 184 -9.18 53.09 19.47
C ALA A 184 -7.72 53.07 19.92
N ALA A 185 -6.82 53.34 18.99
CA ALA A 185 -5.42 53.63 19.28
C ALA A 185 -5.27 54.83 20.23
N ALA A 186 -4.35 54.73 21.18
CA ALA A 186 -3.73 55.88 21.83
C ALA A 186 -2.22 55.63 21.94
N ALA A 187 -1.47 56.45 21.22
CA ALA A 187 -0.04 56.62 21.39
C ALA A 187 0.22 57.61 22.54
N ALA A 188 1.20 57.31 23.39
CA ALA A 188 2.02 58.33 24.06
C ALA A 188 3.32 57.71 24.57
N ALA A 189 4.40 58.46 24.38
CA ALA A 189 5.80 58.10 24.50
C ALA A 189 6.36 58.21 25.94
N GLY A 190 7.56 57.65 26.17
CA GLY A 190 8.53 58.27 27.08
C GLY A 190 9.32 57.35 28.04
N ALA A 191 10.48 56.87 27.55
CA ALA A 191 11.76 56.70 28.25
C ALA A 191 11.91 55.70 29.44
N GLY A 192 12.90 54.80 29.28
CA GLY A 192 13.79 54.43 30.38
C GLY A 192 13.98 52.94 30.67
N ALA A 193 15.17 52.45 30.31
CA ALA A 193 15.94 51.41 31.01
C ALA A 193 15.53 49.93 30.90
N GLY A 194 16.51 49.11 30.50
CA GLY A 194 16.70 47.77 31.08
C GLY A 194 16.64 46.60 30.10
N LEU A 195 17.77 46.28 29.48
CA LEU A 195 18.07 44.90 29.09
C LEU A 195 17.95 44.02 30.34
N GLN A 196 16.96 43.13 30.38
CA GLN A 196 16.90 42.07 31.39
C GLN A 196 17.21 40.73 30.74
N PRO A 197 18.17 39.97 31.27
CA PRO A 197 18.58 38.68 30.73
C PRO A 197 17.55 37.60 31.02
N ARG A 198 17.39 36.66 30.08
CA ARG A 198 16.65 35.40 30.28
C ARG A 198 17.11 34.73 31.57
N SER A 199 16.15 34.25 32.37
CA SER A 199 16.40 33.68 33.68
C SER A 199 17.32 32.46 33.61
N SER A 200 18.19 32.35 34.60
CA SER A 200 19.29 31.40 34.73
C SER A 200 18.88 29.91 34.69
N LEU A 201 17.59 29.60 34.86
CA LEU A 201 17.08 28.22 34.80
C LEU A 201 16.82 27.74 33.35
N GLU A 202 16.44 28.64 32.45
CA GLU A 202 16.22 28.29 31.04
C GLU A 202 17.56 28.14 30.29
N GLN A 203 18.58 28.89 30.72
CA GLN A 203 19.97 28.72 30.26
C GLN A 203 20.62 27.46 30.84
N ALA A 204 20.22 27.01 32.03
CA ALA A 204 20.72 25.76 32.63
C ALA A 204 20.22 24.50 31.90
N ALA A 205 18.99 24.51 31.37
CA ALA A 205 18.46 23.38 30.60
C ALA A 205 19.11 23.25 29.21
N ALA A 206 19.40 24.37 28.54
CA ALA A 206 20.13 24.38 27.28
C ALA A 206 21.63 24.02 27.45
N ALA A 207 22.24 24.39 28.59
CA ALA A 207 23.61 24.00 28.92
C ALA A 207 23.74 22.52 29.31
N ALA A 208 22.72 21.93 29.95
CA ALA A 208 22.71 20.51 30.30
C ALA A 208 22.68 19.57 29.08
N ALA A 209 22.06 19.99 27.98
CA ALA A 209 22.04 19.21 26.73
C ALA A 209 23.40 19.20 25.99
N LEU A 210 24.27 20.19 26.25
CA LEU A 210 25.65 20.24 25.77
C LEU A 210 26.67 19.66 26.77
N ALA A 211 26.24 19.31 27.98
CA ALA A 211 27.09 18.82 29.07
C ALA A 211 26.98 17.30 29.32
N GLY A 212 26.70 16.51 28.27
CA GLY A 212 26.83 15.05 28.30
C GLY A 212 28.27 14.52 28.22
N VAL A 213 29.29 15.38 28.38
CA VAL A 213 30.69 14.94 28.44
C VAL A 213 31.05 14.68 29.89
N GLY A 214 30.62 13.51 30.38
CA GLY A 214 31.14 12.93 31.61
C GLY A 214 32.65 12.73 31.49
N VAL A 215 33.40 13.41 32.34
CA VAL A 215 34.82 13.17 32.59
C VAL A 215 34.93 11.84 33.34
N GLY A 216 35.35 10.78 32.63
CA GLY A 216 35.67 9.48 33.22
C GLY A 216 36.45 8.60 32.27
N GLY A 217 37.72 8.32 32.57
CA GLY A 217 38.54 7.28 31.92
C GLY A 217 39.32 7.69 30.67
N ALA A 218 40.46 8.36 30.84
CA ALA A 218 41.37 8.85 29.80
C ALA A 218 42.21 7.75 29.09
N GLY A 219 41.58 6.67 28.63
CA GLY A 219 42.24 5.64 27.81
C GLY A 219 41.27 4.80 26.98
N ALA A 220 40.10 4.49 27.54
CA ALA A 220 38.98 3.90 26.79
C ALA A 220 38.06 4.97 26.14
N GLY A 221 38.08 6.21 26.65
CA GLY A 221 37.05 7.21 26.37
C GLY A 221 37.04 7.86 24.99
N MET A 222 38.15 8.08 24.28
CA MET A 222 38.07 8.74 22.96
C MET A 222 37.75 7.77 21.83
N ARG A 223 38.44 6.62 21.79
CA ARG A 223 38.28 5.61 20.72
C ARG A 223 36.87 5.00 20.72
N GLU A 224 36.29 4.80 21.90
CA GLU A 224 34.93 4.29 22.05
C GLU A 224 33.90 5.35 21.66
N ARG A 225 34.07 6.61 22.08
CA ARG A 225 33.20 7.72 21.65
C ARG A 225 33.27 7.95 20.14
N CYS A 226 34.46 7.86 19.53
CA CYS A 226 34.64 8.04 18.09
C CYS A 226 33.84 7.06 17.23
N ARG A 227 33.47 5.88 17.76
CA ARG A 227 32.59 4.93 17.04
C ARG A 227 31.19 5.49 16.82
N PHE A 228 30.74 6.41 17.67
CA PHE A 228 29.38 6.95 17.67
C PHE A 228 29.32 8.41 17.20
N ILE A 229 30.45 9.03 16.85
CA ILE A 229 30.48 10.40 16.32
C ILE A 229 29.98 10.35 14.86
N PRO A 230 28.87 11.04 14.53
CA PRO A 230 28.38 11.09 13.16
C PRO A 230 29.39 11.81 12.25
N LEU A 231 29.95 11.07 11.30
CA LEU A 231 30.85 11.62 10.29
C LEU A 231 30.05 12.08 9.06
N ARG A 232 30.57 13.11 8.37
CA ARG A 232 30.03 13.58 7.09
C ARG A 232 29.90 12.42 6.10
N LEU A 233 28.82 12.44 5.33
CA LEU A 233 28.54 11.43 4.32
C LEU A 233 29.42 11.62 3.07
N LYS A 234 30.01 10.52 2.62
CA LYS A 234 30.70 10.37 1.34
C LYS A 234 29.71 10.41 0.18
N LEU A 235 30.22 10.54 -1.06
CA LEU A 235 29.38 10.63 -2.25
C LEU A 235 28.51 9.37 -2.45
N ASP A 236 29.10 8.19 -2.24
CA ASP A 236 28.40 6.90 -2.38
C ASP A 236 27.31 6.73 -1.32
N GLU A 237 27.59 7.13 -0.07
CA GLU A 237 26.61 7.10 1.02
C GLU A 237 25.43 8.05 0.74
N ARG A 238 25.64 9.17 0.03
CA ARG A 238 24.54 10.06 -0.39
C ARG A 238 23.62 9.42 -1.43
N ARG A 239 24.14 8.54 -2.29
CA ARG A 239 23.30 7.76 -3.20
C ARG A 239 22.39 6.81 -2.41
N LEU A 240 22.94 6.10 -1.42
CA LEU A 240 22.17 5.22 -0.54
C LEU A 240 21.15 5.99 0.30
N LEU A 241 21.51 7.18 0.80
CA LEU A 241 20.58 8.05 1.51
C LEU A 241 19.37 8.44 0.65
N ARG A 242 19.60 8.85 -0.62
CA ARG A 242 18.49 9.18 -1.54
C ARG A 242 17.59 7.98 -1.81
N LEU A 243 18.19 6.80 -1.93
CA LEU A 243 17.43 5.57 -2.11
C LEU A 243 16.56 5.27 -0.87
N LEU A 244 17.12 5.42 0.32
CA LEU A 244 16.39 5.26 1.58
C LEU A 244 15.26 6.29 1.73
N GLU A 245 15.52 7.57 1.46
CA GLU A 245 14.50 8.63 1.48
C GLU A 245 13.37 8.34 0.49
N ALA A 246 13.70 7.89 -0.73
CA ALA A 246 12.70 7.51 -1.73
C ALA A 246 11.86 6.29 -1.28
N ALA A 247 12.50 5.26 -0.73
CA ALA A 247 11.81 4.07 -0.22
C ALA A 247 10.87 4.42 0.94
N LEU A 248 11.29 5.30 1.86
CA LEU A 248 10.47 5.75 2.99
C LEU A 248 9.36 6.71 2.56
N ASN A 249 9.56 7.50 1.50
CA ASN A 249 8.53 8.41 0.99
C ASN A 249 7.29 7.68 0.48
N VAL A 250 7.48 6.52 -0.16
CA VAL A 250 6.38 5.68 -0.66
C VAL A 250 5.65 4.94 0.48
N SER A 251 6.23 4.87 1.68
CA SER A 251 5.57 4.24 2.82
C SER A 251 4.46 5.12 3.41
N GLU A 252 3.23 4.61 3.43
CA GLU A 252 1.99 5.27 3.91
C GLU A 252 1.88 5.37 5.45
N TYR A 253 2.93 5.86 6.12
CA TYR A 253 2.98 5.96 7.59
C TYR A 253 1.83 6.76 8.20
N THR A 254 1.46 7.90 7.61
CA THR A 254 0.38 8.75 8.13
C THR A 254 -0.99 8.11 7.91
N ASP A 255 -1.22 7.48 6.75
CA ASP A 255 -2.50 6.84 6.46
C ASP A 255 -2.73 5.62 7.35
N LYS A 256 -1.67 4.86 7.67
CA LYS A 256 -1.78 3.68 8.54
C LYS A 256 -1.91 4.04 10.01
N VAL A 257 -1.14 5.00 10.52
CA VAL A 257 -1.13 5.30 11.97
C VAL A 257 -2.38 6.07 12.40
N ASP A 258 -2.88 6.99 11.58
CA ASP A 258 -4.01 7.85 11.96
C ASP A 258 -5.38 7.25 11.59
N VAL A 259 -5.47 6.38 10.58
CA VAL A 259 -6.77 5.87 10.06
C VAL A 259 -7.08 4.43 10.49
N LEU A 260 -6.09 3.55 10.63
CA LEU A 260 -6.37 2.14 10.93
C LEU A 260 -6.62 1.91 12.43
N THR A 261 -7.86 1.59 12.77
CA THR A 261 -8.21 0.95 14.06
C THR A 261 -8.13 -0.57 13.90
N TRP A 262 -6.95 -1.15 14.11
CA TRP A 262 -6.79 -2.62 14.12
C TRP A 262 -7.62 -3.26 15.25
N ARG A 263 -8.46 -4.23 14.89
CA ARG A 263 -9.25 -5.02 15.86
C ARG A 263 -8.43 -6.04 16.66
N SER A 264 -7.29 -6.51 16.15
CA SER A 264 -6.45 -7.50 16.83
C SER A 264 -4.95 -7.19 16.71
N LYS A 265 -4.21 -7.44 17.80
CA LYS A 265 -2.76 -7.21 17.89
C LYS A 265 -1.98 -8.06 16.87
N SER A 266 -2.37 -9.30 16.66
CA SER A 266 -1.70 -10.21 15.73
C SER A 266 -1.83 -9.77 14.27
N ALA A 267 -3.01 -9.29 13.86
CA ALA A 267 -3.19 -8.77 12.50
C ALA A 267 -2.32 -7.54 12.23
N ARG A 268 -2.12 -6.68 13.24
CA ARG A 268 -1.20 -5.54 13.16
C ARG A 268 0.25 -6.00 12.94
N VAL A 269 0.73 -6.94 13.75
CA VAL A 269 2.11 -7.45 13.66
C VAL A 269 2.36 -8.07 12.29
N THR A 270 1.43 -8.90 11.78
CA THR A 270 1.59 -9.50 10.45
C THR A 270 1.61 -8.46 9.33
N ALA A 271 0.80 -7.39 9.43
CA ALA A 271 0.81 -6.30 8.46
C ALA A 271 2.14 -5.53 8.51
N GLN A 272 2.63 -5.20 9.70
CA GLN A 272 3.91 -4.51 9.89
C GLN A 272 5.09 -5.34 9.35
N ILE A 273 5.11 -6.65 9.58
CA ILE A 273 6.15 -7.54 9.03
C ILE A 273 6.11 -7.54 7.50
N ARG A 274 4.91 -7.59 6.89
CA ARG A 274 4.78 -7.53 5.43
C ARG A 274 5.28 -6.20 4.86
N ASP A 275 4.95 -5.10 5.52
CA ASP A 275 5.42 -3.76 5.12
C ASP A 275 6.95 -3.65 5.24
N LEU A 276 7.52 -4.13 6.36
CA LEU A 276 8.97 -4.17 6.56
C LEU A 276 9.66 -5.00 5.47
N CYS A 277 9.17 -6.21 5.21
CA CYS A 277 9.70 -7.08 4.15
C CYS A 277 9.60 -6.43 2.76
N ALA A 278 8.53 -5.69 2.47
CA ALA A 278 8.36 -4.98 1.21
C ALA A 278 9.41 -3.86 1.05
N ILE A 279 9.65 -3.07 2.10
CA ILE A 279 10.66 -2.00 2.11
C ILE A 279 12.07 -2.58 1.96
N LEU A 280 12.40 -3.63 2.72
CA LEU A 280 13.70 -4.30 2.65
C LEU A 280 13.95 -4.90 1.25
N SER A 281 12.94 -5.56 0.68
CA SER A 281 13.05 -6.12 -0.68
C SER A 281 13.23 -5.01 -1.72
N GLY A 282 12.48 -3.91 -1.60
CA GLY A 282 12.61 -2.75 -2.49
C GLY A 282 13.99 -2.09 -2.44
N LEU A 283 14.58 -1.97 -1.25
CA LEU A 283 15.93 -1.44 -1.08
C LEU A 283 17.00 -2.28 -1.79
N VAL A 284 16.93 -3.61 -1.66
CA VAL A 284 17.90 -4.49 -2.33
C VAL A 284 17.69 -4.48 -3.84
N VAL A 285 16.45 -4.58 -4.31
CA VAL A 285 16.14 -4.58 -5.76
C VAL A 285 16.62 -3.30 -6.45
N ALA A 286 16.47 -2.15 -5.79
CA ALA A 286 16.88 -0.86 -6.36
C ALA A 286 18.41 -0.66 -6.36
N GLN A 287 19.14 -1.33 -5.47
CA GLN A 287 20.60 -1.29 -5.42
C GLN A 287 21.25 -2.33 -6.36
N ASP A 288 20.76 -3.57 -6.33
CA ASP A 288 21.20 -4.69 -7.16
C ASP A 288 20.00 -5.57 -7.55
N TYR A 289 19.63 -5.47 -8.82
CA TYR A 289 18.47 -6.17 -9.37
C TYR A 289 18.58 -7.70 -9.29
N LYS A 290 19.78 -8.26 -9.45
CA LYS A 290 19.97 -9.73 -9.44
C LYS A 290 19.81 -10.29 -8.03
N ARG A 291 20.46 -9.66 -7.05
CA ARG A 291 20.31 -10.01 -5.63
C ARG A 291 18.88 -9.77 -5.15
N GLY A 292 18.24 -8.70 -5.63
CA GLY A 292 16.85 -8.42 -5.32
C GLY A 292 15.87 -9.48 -5.83
N GLN A 293 16.07 -10.00 -7.06
CA GLN A 293 15.23 -11.08 -7.58
C GLN A 293 15.34 -12.37 -6.75
N GLN A 294 16.56 -12.74 -6.33
CA GLN A 294 16.79 -13.90 -5.47
C GLN A 294 16.13 -13.71 -4.10
N LEU A 295 16.28 -12.54 -3.49
CA LEU A 295 15.66 -12.20 -2.22
C LEU A 295 14.12 -12.30 -2.26
N VAL A 296 13.49 -11.89 -3.37
CA VAL A 296 12.03 -11.98 -3.55
C VAL A 296 11.57 -13.43 -3.71
N ALA A 297 12.38 -14.28 -4.34
CA ALA A 297 12.09 -15.70 -4.54
C ALA A 297 12.29 -16.53 -3.26
N ASP A 298 13.46 -16.39 -2.63
CA ASP A 298 13.89 -17.22 -1.49
C ASP A 298 13.38 -16.69 -0.14
N ARG A 299 13.00 -15.40 -0.10
CA ARG A 299 12.56 -14.67 1.12
C ARG A 299 13.57 -14.72 2.27
N GLU A 300 14.84 -14.88 1.95
CA GLU A 300 15.94 -14.97 2.92
C GLU A 300 16.66 -13.62 3.08
N PHE A 301 16.33 -12.89 4.15
CA PHE A 301 16.89 -11.55 4.41
C PHE A 301 18.26 -11.58 5.13
N GLY A 302 18.71 -12.75 5.59
CA GLY A 302 19.93 -12.92 6.38
C GLY A 302 21.20 -12.52 5.62
N ASP A 303 21.30 -12.91 4.35
CA ASP A 303 22.48 -12.66 3.50
C ASP A 303 22.71 -11.18 3.19
N ASN A 304 21.70 -10.34 3.39
CA ASN A 304 21.75 -8.91 3.11
C ASN A 304 21.74 -8.06 4.39
N ALA A 305 21.89 -8.68 5.57
CA ALA A 305 21.81 -7.98 6.86
C ALA A 305 22.82 -6.83 7.00
N GLU A 306 24.07 -7.02 6.57
CA GLU A 306 25.11 -5.99 6.62
C GLU A 306 24.74 -4.78 5.75
N PHE A 307 24.16 -5.03 4.56
CA PHE A 307 23.71 -3.96 3.68
C PHE A 307 22.57 -3.15 4.31
N PHE A 308 21.58 -3.82 4.91
CA PHE A 308 20.49 -3.13 5.59
C PHE A 308 21.00 -2.29 6.76
N GLN A 309 21.92 -2.84 7.55
CA GLN A 309 22.55 -2.14 8.65
C GLN A 309 23.24 -0.85 8.17
N ASP A 310 24.03 -0.93 7.10
CA ASP A 310 24.75 0.22 6.54
C ASP A 310 23.79 1.31 6.04
N VAL A 311 22.72 0.92 5.33
CA VAL A 311 21.74 1.87 4.79
C VAL A 311 21.02 2.62 5.92
N PHE A 312 20.55 1.91 6.95
CA PHE A 312 19.84 2.55 8.06
C PHE A 312 20.77 3.37 8.94
N GLU A 313 22.03 2.94 9.13
CA GLU A 313 23.03 3.70 9.87
C GLU A 313 23.41 5.00 9.13
N ILE A 314 23.46 4.99 7.80
CA ILE A 314 23.62 6.20 6.98
C ILE A 314 22.46 7.17 7.21
N GLY A 315 21.21 6.67 7.20
CA GLY A 315 20.02 7.47 7.50
C GLY A 315 20.07 8.09 8.90
N ARG A 316 20.44 7.30 9.91
CA ARG A 316 20.63 7.75 11.30
C ARG A 316 21.70 8.83 11.40
N ARG A 317 22.89 8.61 10.82
CA ARG A 317 23.99 9.59 10.79
C ARG A 317 23.56 10.91 10.15
N TYR A 318 22.86 10.84 9.02
CA TYR A 318 22.36 12.03 8.32
C TYR A 318 21.39 12.83 9.20
N LYS A 319 20.45 12.14 9.85
CA LYS A 319 19.45 12.77 10.73
C LYS A 319 20.09 13.45 11.93
N VAL A 320 21.05 12.81 12.59
CA VAL A 320 21.74 13.40 13.76
C VAL A 320 22.53 14.64 13.35
N MET A 321 23.14 14.64 12.16
CA MET A 321 23.86 15.81 11.66
C MET A 321 22.94 16.94 11.17
N ASN A 322 21.74 16.61 10.67
CA ASN A 322 20.82 17.57 10.06
C ASN A 322 19.42 17.40 10.69
N PRO A 323 19.21 17.87 11.93
CA PRO A 323 17.97 17.62 12.68
C PRO A 323 16.72 18.16 11.97
N ASP A 324 16.86 19.21 11.16
CA ASP A 324 15.77 19.83 10.40
C ASP A 324 15.37 19.07 9.13
N LYS A 325 16.17 18.11 8.67
CA LYS A 325 15.90 17.30 7.47
C LYS A 325 15.31 15.94 7.86
N MET A 326 14.68 15.25 6.90
CA MET A 326 14.00 13.95 7.10
C MET A 326 13.00 13.93 8.28
N ARG A 327 12.20 14.99 8.48
CA ARG A 327 11.29 15.06 9.65
C ARG A 327 10.17 14.02 9.56
N GLY A 328 9.60 13.81 8.38
CA GLY A 328 8.56 12.80 8.18
C GLY A 328 9.15 11.41 8.05
N GLU A 329 10.12 11.28 7.16
CA GLU A 329 10.77 10.04 6.72
C GLU A 329 11.46 9.30 7.87
N TYR A 330 12.16 10.03 8.74
CA TYR A 330 12.81 9.43 9.91
C TYR A 330 11.79 8.93 10.95
N GLY A 331 10.64 9.61 11.08
CA GLY A 331 9.54 9.13 11.91
C GLY A 331 8.99 7.79 11.40
N LYS A 332 8.83 7.67 10.07
CA LYS A 332 8.45 6.40 9.43
C LYS A 332 9.49 5.31 9.67
N LEU A 333 10.77 5.66 9.62
CA LEU A 333 11.87 4.73 9.87
C LEU A 333 11.88 4.21 11.32
N MET A 334 11.61 5.06 12.31
CA MET A 334 11.55 4.64 13.73
C MET A 334 10.30 3.83 14.07
N TYR A 335 9.26 3.94 13.25
CA TYR A 335 8.02 3.19 13.42
C TYR A 335 8.11 1.76 12.89
N LEU A 336 8.92 1.55 11.86
CA LEU A 336 9.26 0.23 11.30
C LEU A 336 10.12 -0.58 12.27
#